data_AF-A0A523EGI9-F1
#
_entry.id   AF-A0A523EGI9-F1
#
_cell.length_a   1.000
_cell.length_b   1.000
_cell.length_c   1.000
_cell.angle_alpha   90.00
_cell.angle_beta   90.00
_cell.angle_gamma   90.00
#
_symmetry.space_group_name_H-M   'P 1'
#
loop_
_entity.id
_entity.type
_entity.pdbx_description
1 polymer ?
#
loop_
_entity_poly.entity_id
_entity_poly.type
_entity_poly.pdbx_seq_one_letter_code
_entity_poly.pdbx_strand_id
1 'polypeptide(L)'
;MEEASSSSPDDPVEPVPKRPRAKARDFALRRLTRRAHSEGELTRKMARAGYPVEEIVETIDFLRKRRYLDDVAFARDFASERAERRRWGPARIETALKALALADQHIKAALAEVFPFGEREAGERALLRFLSSERRALSPAKRQARAYRHLLARGFTPETAHELVSSRDFGDTEGLESTKN
;
A
#
# COMPACT_ATOMS: atom_id res chain seq x y z
N MET A 1 -5.28 6.73 65.13
CA MET A 1 -4.08 6.56 64.28
C MET A 1 -3.95 5.08 64.03
N GLU A 2 -3.92 4.54 62.83
CA GLU A 2 -4.01 5.07 61.47
C GLU A 2 -4.23 3.84 60.56
N GLU A 3 -4.64 4.10 59.33
CA GLU A 3 -5.17 3.16 58.35
C GLU A 3 -4.18 2.08 57.89
N ALA A 4 -4.72 0.95 57.41
CA ALA A 4 -4.55 0.57 55.99
C ALA A 4 -5.22 -0.79 55.71
N SER A 5 -6.29 -0.73 54.92
CA SER A 5 -6.61 -1.79 53.95
C SER A 5 -5.39 -2.03 53.07
N SER A 6 -4.97 -3.28 52.92
CA SER A 6 -4.46 -3.72 51.62
C SER A 6 -5.03 -5.10 51.32
N SER A 7 -6.12 -5.09 50.57
CA SER A 7 -6.52 -6.19 49.72
C SER A 7 -5.29 -6.63 48.93
N SER A 8 -4.81 -7.85 49.17
CA SER A 8 -3.81 -8.49 48.32
C SER A 8 -4.57 -9.17 47.19
N PRO A 9 -4.49 -8.70 45.92
CA PRO A 9 -4.95 -9.48 44.80
C PRO A 9 -3.72 -10.18 44.24
N ASP A 10 -3.22 -11.18 44.97
CA ASP A 10 -2.36 -12.22 44.40
C ASP A 10 -3.26 -13.38 43.97
N ASP A 11 -4.29 -13.05 43.19
CA ASP A 11 -5.06 -14.06 42.47
C ASP A 11 -4.10 -14.65 41.44
N PRO A 12 -3.86 -15.98 41.46
CA PRO A 12 -3.06 -16.62 40.43
C PRO A 12 -3.75 -16.35 39.10
N VAL A 13 -3.12 -15.54 38.25
CA VAL A 13 -3.56 -15.33 36.87
C VAL A 13 -3.64 -16.72 36.23
N GLU A 14 -4.85 -17.25 36.10
CA GLU A 14 -5.07 -18.56 35.50
C GLU A 14 -4.36 -18.58 34.14
N PRO A 15 -3.52 -19.60 33.86
CA PRO A 15 -2.82 -19.65 32.59
C PRO A 15 -3.87 -19.74 31.48
N VAL A 16 -3.97 -18.67 30.70
CA VAL A 16 -4.82 -18.61 29.50
C VAL A 16 -4.56 -19.89 28.70
N PRO A 17 -5.58 -20.70 28.37
CA PRO A 17 -5.37 -22.01 27.78
C PRO A 17 -4.64 -21.84 26.44
N LYS A 18 -3.38 -22.31 26.39
CA LYS A 18 -2.57 -22.36 25.17
C LYS A 18 -3.34 -23.15 24.13
N ARG A 19 -3.89 -22.47 23.12
CA ARG A 19 -4.52 -23.17 22.00
C ARG A 19 -3.38 -23.96 21.32
N PRO A 20 -3.65 -25.16 20.78
CA PRO A 20 -2.57 -25.92 20.15
C PRO A 20 -1.92 -25.10 19.05
N ARG A 21 -0.59 -24.91 19.10
CA ARG A 21 0.22 -24.17 18.11
C ARG A 21 -0.10 -24.52 16.65
N ALA A 22 -0.55 -25.76 16.41
CA ALA A 22 -1.05 -26.23 15.11
C ALA A 22 -2.17 -25.32 14.55
N LYS A 23 -3.11 -24.86 15.38
CA LYS A 23 -4.23 -24.01 14.94
C LYS A 23 -3.78 -22.63 14.47
N ALA A 24 -2.76 -22.05 15.09
CA ALA A 24 -2.22 -20.73 14.72
C ALA A 24 -1.44 -20.79 13.39
N ARG A 25 -0.56 -21.80 13.26
CA ARG A 25 0.21 -22.04 12.03
C ARG A 25 -0.69 -22.39 10.85
N ASP A 26 -1.66 -23.30 11.03
CA ASP A 26 -2.61 -23.67 9.99
C ASP A 26 -3.45 -22.48 9.54
N PHE A 27 -3.82 -21.60 10.47
CA PHE A 27 -4.55 -20.38 10.15
C PHE A 27 -3.76 -19.44 9.24
N ALA A 28 -2.46 -19.26 9.54
CA ALA A 28 -1.58 -18.41 8.75
C ALA A 28 -1.25 -19.05 7.39
N LEU A 29 -0.93 -20.35 7.37
CA LEU A 29 -0.65 -21.09 6.13
C LEU A 29 -1.84 -21.07 5.17
N ARG A 30 -3.07 -21.31 5.66
CA ARG A 30 -4.30 -21.22 4.84
C ARG A 30 -4.52 -19.83 4.21
N ARG A 31 -3.94 -18.77 4.78
CA ARG A 31 -4.01 -17.43 4.21
C ARG A 31 -2.96 -17.25 3.14
N LEU A 32 -1.73 -17.67 3.44
CA LEU A 32 -0.61 -17.64 2.51
C LEU A 32 -0.86 -18.47 1.25
N THR A 33 -1.61 -19.57 1.34
CA THR A 33 -2.02 -20.35 0.15
C THR A 33 -3.00 -19.61 -0.77
N ARG A 34 -3.75 -18.62 -0.26
CA ARG A 34 -4.70 -17.85 -1.08
C ARG A 34 -4.05 -16.65 -1.74
N ARG A 35 -3.15 -15.96 -1.01
CA ARG A 35 -2.32 -14.88 -1.52
C ARG A 35 -1.15 -14.59 -0.59
N ALA A 36 -0.16 -13.87 -1.10
CA ALA A 36 0.87 -13.28 -0.28
C ALA A 36 0.28 -12.30 0.76
N HIS A 37 0.88 -12.30 1.95
CA HIS A 37 0.56 -11.43 3.08
C HIS A 37 1.88 -10.90 3.66
N SER A 38 1.86 -9.67 4.17
CA SER A 38 2.95 -9.18 5.01
C SER A 38 2.85 -9.74 6.43
N GLU A 39 3.97 -9.70 7.16
CA GLU A 39 4.05 -10.13 8.56
C GLU A 39 3.04 -9.38 9.42
N GLY A 40 3.03 -8.04 9.35
CA GLY A 40 2.09 -7.24 10.14
C GLY A 40 0.62 -7.41 9.71
N GLU A 41 0.33 -7.79 8.45
CA GLU A 41 -1.03 -8.15 8.06
C GLU A 41 -1.48 -9.45 8.75
N LEU A 42 -0.63 -10.48 8.75
CA LEU A 42 -0.90 -11.74 9.44
C LEU A 42 -1.01 -11.54 10.95
N THR A 43 -0.10 -10.80 11.57
CA THR A 43 -0.13 -10.47 13.00
C THR A 43 -1.48 -9.87 13.39
N ARG A 44 -1.95 -8.84 12.68
CA ARG A 44 -3.26 -8.23 12.96
C ARG A 44 -4.42 -9.20 12.75
N LYS A 45 -4.35 -10.04 11.72
CA LYS A 45 -5.41 -11.04 11.45
C LYS A 45 -5.47 -12.14 12.51
N MET A 46 -4.32 -12.56 13.02
CA MET A 46 -4.25 -13.54 14.11
C MET A 46 -4.71 -12.93 15.43
N ALA A 47 -4.30 -11.69 15.74
CA ALA A 47 -4.79 -10.97 16.91
C ALA A 47 -6.32 -10.82 16.89
N ARG A 48 -6.91 -10.43 15.74
CA ARG A 48 -8.38 -10.36 15.57
C ARG A 48 -9.07 -11.72 15.67
N ALA A 49 -8.36 -12.81 15.39
CA ALA A 49 -8.88 -14.18 15.54
C ALA A 49 -8.72 -14.71 16.98
N GLY A 50 -8.16 -13.93 17.91
CA GLY A 50 -8.02 -14.26 19.32
C GLY A 50 -6.84 -15.17 19.64
N TYR A 51 -5.77 -15.16 18.83
CA TYR A 51 -4.54 -15.87 19.16
C TYR A 51 -3.69 -15.05 20.17
N PRO A 52 -3.07 -15.70 21.18
CA PRO A 52 -2.13 -15.06 22.10
C PRO A 52 -0.93 -14.46 21.37
N VAL A 53 -0.36 -13.39 21.93
CA VAL A 53 0.77 -12.67 21.33
C VAL A 53 1.97 -13.60 21.13
N GLU A 54 2.24 -14.48 22.09
CA GLU A 54 3.34 -15.44 22.05
C GLU A 54 3.18 -16.43 20.89
N GLU A 55 1.96 -16.96 20.68
CA GLU A 55 1.66 -17.85 19.56
C GLU A 55 1.79 -17.14 18.20
N ILE A 56 1.43 -15.85 18.14
CA ILE A 56 1.58 -15.03 16.93
C ILE A 56 3.06 -14.85 16.61
N VAL A 57 3.87 -14.41 17.59
CA VAL A 57 5.30 -14.18 17.42
C VAL A 57 6.01 -15.46 16.97
N GLU A 58 5.73 -16.60 17.63
CA GLU A 58 6.29 -17.90 17.23
C GLU A 58 5.86 -18.34 15.83
N THR A 59 4.62 -18.04 15.43
CA THR A 59 4.11 -18.38 14.10
C THR A 59 4.76 -17.53 13.03
N ILE A 60 4.85 -16.21 13.22
CA ILE A 60 5.52 -15.31 12.28
C ILE A 60 7.00 -15.69 12.13
N ASP A 61 7.70 -15.95 13.23
CA ASP A 61 9.10 -16.37 13.18
C ASP A 61 9.29 -17.70 12.43
N PHE A 62 8.39 -18.68 12.65
CA PHE A 62 8.38 -19.94 11.91
C PHE A 62 8.20 -19.73 10.39
N LEU A 63 7.26 -18.88 9.99
CA LEU A 63 6.95 -18.59 8.59
C LEU A 63 8.10 -17.84 7.90
N ARG A 64 8.69 -16.85 8.59
CA ARG A 64 9.84 -16.09 8.13
C ARG A 64 11.08 -16.97 7.95
N LYS A 65 11.40 -17.83 8.93
CA LYS A 65 12.52 -18.79 8.84
C LYS A 65 12.40 -19.76 7.66
N ARG A 66 11.16 -20.09 7.26
CA ARG A 66 10.85 -20.94 6.10
C ARG A 66 10.68 -20.16 4.81
N ARG A 67 10.90 -18.84 4.82
CA ARG A 67 10.70 -17.93 3.68
C ARG A 67 9.28 -17.97 3.10
N TYR A 68 8.29 -18.29 3.93
CA TYR A 68 6.88 -18.12 3.57
C TYR A 68 6.41 -16.68 3.72
N LEU A 69 7.15 -15.87 4.48
CA LEU A 69 7.00 -14.43 4.60
C LEU A 69 8.30 -13.75 4.20
N ASP A 70 8.17 -12.75 3.34
CA ASP A 70 9.24 -11.88 2.90
C ASP A 70 8.64 -10.50 2.64
N ASP A 71 8.66 -9.66 3.69
CA ASP A 71 8.10 -8.31 3.63
C ASP A 71 8.87 -7.41 2.66
N VAL A 72 10.17 -7.68 2.43
CA VAL A 72 11.00 -6.94 1.46
C VAL A 72 10.52 -7.25 0.05
N ALA A 73 10.49 -8.53 -0.31
CA ALA A 73 10.03 -8.96 -1.63
C ALA A 73 8.58 -8.54 -1.88
N PHE A 74 7.71 -8.71 -0.88
CA PHE A 74 6.31 -8.30 -0.97
C PHE A 74 6.17 -6.78 -1.19
N ALA A 75 6.92 -5.94 -0.47
CA ALA A 75 6.87 -4.50 -0.64
C ALA A 75 7.32 -4.08 -2.04
N ARG A 76 8.43 -4.65 -2.54
CA ARG A 76 8.96 -4.40 -3.88
C ARG A 76 7.97 -4.79 -4.96
N ASP A 77 7.50 -6.03 -4.93
CA ASP A 77 6.60 -6.57 -5.96
C ASP A 77 5.26 -5.80 -5.97
N PHE A 78 4.74 -5.44 -4.79
CA PHE A 78 3.55 -4.60 -4.68
C PHE A 78 3.78 -3.20 -5.26
N ALA A 79 4.92 -2.57 -4.96
CA ALA A 79 5.25 -1.24 -5.46
C ALA A 79 5.40 -1.22 -6.98
N SER A 80 6.18 -2.16 -7.55
CA SER A 80 6.36 -2.31 -9.01
C SER A 80 5.02 -2.58 -9.70
N GLU A 81 4.22 -3.54 -9.21
CA GLU A 81 2.92 -3.86 -9.83
C GLU A 81 1.99 -2.62 -9.85
N ARG A 82 1.96 -1.83 -8.78
CA ARG A 82 1.11 -0.64 -8.69
C ARG A 82 1.63 0.51 -9.56
N ALA A 83 2.94 0.72 -9.61
CA ALA A 83 3.55 1.71 -10.50
C ALA A 83 3.27 1.36 -11.98
N GLU A 84 3.53 0.12 -12.38
CA GLU A 84 3.41 -0.31 -13.78
C GLU A 84 1.96 -0.48 -14.22
N ARG A 85 1.17 -1.27 -13.48
CA ARG A 85 -0.19 -1.67 -13.89
C ARG A 85 -1.27 -0.72 -13.45
N ARG A 86 -1.03 0.15 -12.46
CA ARG A 86 -2.03 1.14 -12.02
C ARG A 86 -1.57 2.58 -12.22
N ARG A 87 -0.29 2.81 -12.55
CA ARG A 87 0.29 4.15 -12.73
C ARG A 87 0.01 5.01 -11.50
N TRP A 88 0.31 4.43 -10.34
CA TRP A 88 0.31 5.13 -9.07
C TRP A 88 1.67 5.80 -8.86
N GLY A 89 1.65 6.99 -8.28
CA GLY A 89 2.83 7.66 -7.78
C GLY A 89 3.25 7.15 -6.40
N PRO A 90 4.44 7.57 -5.92
CA PRO A 90 5.05 7.12 -4.69
C PRO A 90 4.14 7.30 -3.48
N ALA A 91 3.50 8.46 -3.30
CA ALA A 91 2.71 8.75 -2.09
C ALA A 91 1.51 7.80 -1.93
N ARG A 92 0.88 7.42 -3.06
CA ARG A 92 -0.24 6.48 -3.03
C ARG A 92 0.22 5.05 -2.79
N ILE A 93 1.37 4.67 -3.34
CA ILE A 93 1.99 3.36 -3.08
C ILE A 93 2.40 3.26 -1.61
N GLU A 94 3.06 4.30 -1.08
CA GLU A 94 3.45 4.40 0.33
C GLU A 94 2.26 4.21 1.26
N THR A 95 1.18 4.94 1.03
CA THR A 95 -0.06 4.84 1.84
C THR A 95 -0.63 3.42 1.80
N ALA A 96 -0.63 2.78 0.63
CA ALA A 96 -1.12 1.42 0.49
C ALA A 96 -0.22 0.39 1.21
N LEU A 97 1.10 0.55 1.15
CA LEU A 97 2.05 -0.31 1.87
C LEU A 97 1.93 -0.13 3.40
N LYS A 98 1.75 1.11 3.88
CA LYS A 98 1.47 1.39 5.31
C LYS A 98 0.18 0.72 5.79
N ALA A 99 -0.88 0.75 4.97
CA ALA A 99 -2.12 0.04 5.28
C ALA A 99 -1.92 -1.49 5.41
N LEU A 100 -0.94 -2.05 4.69
CA LEU A 100 -0.52 -3.45 4.80
C LEU A 100 0.38 -3.73 6.01
N ALA A 101 0.66 -2.75 6.88
CA ALA A 101 1.53 -2.91 8.06
C ALA A 101 2.99 -3.24 7.77
N LEU A 102 3.50 -2.85 6.60
CA LEU A 102 4.92 -3.01 6.33
C LEU A 102 5.72 -1.98 7.13
N ALA A 103 6.89 -2.39 7.61
CA ALA A 103 7.80 -1.49 8.29
C ALA A 103 8.30 -0.39 7.33
N ASP A 104 8.43 0.84 7.82
CA ASP A 104 8.80 2.01 7.01
C ASP A 104 10.11 1.81 6.23
N GLN A 105 11.06 1.04 6.76
CA GLN A 105 12.31 0.70 6.07
C GLN A 105 12.07 -0.07 4.77
N HIS A 106 11.13 -1.03 4.76
CA HIS A 106 10.81 -1.84 3.58
C HIS A 106 10.05 -1.01 2.55
N ILE A 107 9.17 -0.12 3.02
CA ILE A 107 8.44 0.82 2.18
C ILE A 107 9.40 1.77 1.47
N LYS A 108 10.32 2.39 2.23
CA LYS A 108 11.33 3.31 1.67
C LYS A 108 12.24 2.60 0.66
N ALA A 109 12.71 1.39 0.97
CA ALA A 109 13.53 0.60 0.05
C ALA A 109 12.78 0.28 -1.25
N ALA A 110 11.54 -0.20 -1.16
CA ALA A 110 10.73 -0.51 -2.33
C ALA A 110 10.44 0.73 -3.20
N LEU A 111 10.15 1.88 -2.58
CA LEU A 111 9.94 3.12 -3.32
C LEU A 111 11.23 3.64 -3.99
N ALA A 112 12.37 3.53 -3.32
CA ALA A 112 13.66 3.91 -3.90
C ALA A 112 14.04 3.01 -5.09
N GLU A 113 13.71 1.72 -5.04
CA GLU A 113 13.95 0.79 -6.15
C GLU A 113 13.02 1.07 -7.35
N VAL A 114 11.75 1.41 -7.09
CA VAL A 114 10.76 1.66 -8.17
C VAL A 114 10.91 3.06 -8.77
N PHE A 115 11.38 4.04 -8.00
CA PHE A 115 11.55 5.44 -8.42
C PHE A 115 12.99 5.93 -8.18
N PRO A 116 14.01 5.28 -8.76
CA PRO A 116 15.42 5.55 -8.42
C PRO A 116 15.87 6.95 -8.82
N PHE A 117 15.23 7.54 -9.83
CA PHE A 117 15.50 8.89 -10.32
C PHE A 117 14.31 9.84 -10.09
N GLY A 118 13.46 9.50 -9.11
CA GLY A 118 12.23 10.21 -8.84
C GLY A 118 11.04 9.73 -9.68
N GLU A 119 9.92 10.46 -9.58
CA GLU A 119 8.62 10.03 -10.09
C GLU A 119 8.23 10.64 -11.44
N ARG A 120 9.07 11.49 -12.02
CA ARG A 120 8.77 12.27 -13.25
C ARG A 120 8.38 11.37 -14.42
N GLU A 121 9.20 10.38 -14.73
CA GLU A 121 8.97 9.46 -15.86
C GLU A 121 7.68 8.63 -15.66
N ALA A 122 7.44 8.17 -14.43
CA ALA A 122 6.21 7.46 -14.08
C ALA A 122 4.97 8.37 -14.19
N GLY A 123 5.10 9.64 -13.79
CA GLY A 123 4.09 10.67 -13.94
C GLY A 123 3.78 10.96 -15.40
N GLU A 124 4.80 11.03 -16.26
CA GLU A 124 4.64 11.20 -17.70
C GLU A 124 3.86 10.03 -18.32
N ARG A 125 4.23 8.79 -18.01
CA ARG A 125 3.48 7.60 -18.46
C ARG A 125 2.01 7.63 -17.99
N ALA A 126 1.77 8.06 -16.75
CA ALA A 126 0.42 8.20 -16.19
C ALA A 126 -0.38 9.28 -16.93
N LEU A 127 0.24 10.43 -17.22
CA LEU A 127 -0.34 11.56 -17.93
C LEU A 127 -0.70 11.17 -19.38
N LEU A 128 0.23 10.58 -20.11
CA LEU A 128 0.02 10.12 -21.49
C LEU A 128 -1.16 9.16 -21.56
N ARG A 129 -1.21 8.19 -20.65
CA ARG A 129 -2.32 7.22 -20.59
C ARG A 129 -3.65 7.89 -20.25
N PHE A 130 -3.66 8.89 -19.37
CA PHE A 130 -4.87 9.65 -19.06
C PHE A 130 -5.36 10.40 -20.29
N LEU A 131 -4.48 11.16 -20.94
CA LEU A 131 -4.83 12.00 -22.10
C LEU A 131 -5.27 11.18 -23.31
N SER A 132 -4.70 9.99 -23.52
CA SER A 132 -5.12 9.08 -24.61
C SER A 132 -6.50 8.46 -24.35
N SER A 133 -6.91 8.35 -23.08
CA SER A 133 -8.23 7.84 -22.69
C SER A 133 -9.30 8.93 -22.56
N GLU A 134 -8.89 10.20 -22.59
CA GLU A 134 -9.77 11.34 -22.44
C GLU A 134 -10.47 11.67 -23.76
N ARG A 135 -11.77 11.35 -23.85
CA ARG A 135 -12.57 11.54 -25.07
C ARG A 135 -13.47 12.77 -25.02
N ARG A 136 -13.49 13.52 -23.91
CA ARG A 136 -14.38 14.68 -23.78
C ARG A 136 -13.81 15.87 -24.54
N ALA A 137 -14.65 16.51 -25.35
CA ALA A 137 -14.38 17.82 -25.92
C ALA A 137 -14.35 18.84 -24.77
N LEU A 138 -13.15 19.28 -24.40
CA LEU A 138 -12.90 20.22 -23.32
C LEU A 138 -11.97 21.31 -23.82
N SER A 139 -12.16 22.52 -23.31
CA SER A 139 -11.18 23.58 -23.53
C SER A 139 -9.80 23.16 -22.99
N PRO A 140 -8.71 23.68 -23.56
CA PRO A 140 -7.35 23.39 -23.11
C PRO A 140 -7.17 23.55 -21.59
N ALA A 141 -7.64 24.66 -21.02
CA ALA A 141 -7.59 24.92 -19.58
C ALA A 141 -8.33 23.87 -18.74
N LYS A 142 -9.51 23.42 -19.18
CA LYS A 142 -10.27 22.36 -18.48
C LYS A 142 -9.55 21.02 -18.57
N ARG A 143 -8.94 20.71 -19.71
CA ARG A 143 -8.17 19.47 -19.93
C ARG A 143 -6.90 19.46 -19.05
N GLN A 144 -6.19 20.58 -19.01
CA GLN A 144 -5.02 20.80 -18.16
C GLN A 144 -5.36 20.60 -16.67
N ALA A 145 -6.40 21.26 -16.16
CA ALA A 145 -6.83 21.13 -14.77
C ALA A 145 -7.27 19.69 -14.41
N ARG A 146 -7.84 18.94 -15.36
CA ARG A 146 -8.19 17.52 -15.15
C ARG A 146 -6.96 16.63 -15.14
N ALA A 147 -5.98 16.88 -16.00
CA ALA A 147 -4.70 16.16 -16.01
C ALA A 147 -3.95 16.35 -14.68
N TYR A 148 -3.86 17.59 -14.19
CA TYR A 148 -3.25 17.88 -12.89
C TYR A 148 -3.93 17.11 -11.75
N ARG A 149 -5.27 17.22 -11.63
CA ARG A 149 -6.04 16.46 -10.63
C ARG A 149 -5.89 14.95 -10.77
N HIS A 150 -5.76 14.45 -12.00
CA HIS A 150 -5.54 13.02 -12.24
C HIS A 150 -4.22 12.55 -11.62
N LEU A 151 -3.14 13.31 -11.83
CA LEU A 151 -1.82 12.97 -11.27
C LEU A 151 -1.83 13.03 -9.75
N LEU A 152 -2.41 14.08 -9.15
CA LEU A 152 -2.57 14.16 -7.70
C LEU A 152 -3.36 12.98 -7.14
N ALA A 153 -4.49 12.64 -7.77
CA ALA A 153 -5.29 11.50 -7.34
C ALA A 153 -4.52 10.17 -7.46
N ARG A 154 -3.51 10.08 -8.33
CA ARG A 154 -2.63 8.92 -8.46
C ARG A 154 -1.47 8.92 -7.47
N GLY A 155 -1.26 10.01 -6.71
CA GLY A 155 -0.24 10.11 -5.68
C GLY A 155 1.10 10.60 -6.19
N PHE A 156 1.12 11.35 -7.30
CA PHE A 156 2.27 12.14 -7.70
C PHE A 156 2.30 13.45 -6.90
N THR A 157 3.50 13.98 -6.64
CA THR A 157 3.66 15.24 -5.92
C THR A 157 3.07 16.42 -6.72
N PRO A 158 2.61 17.49 -6.03
CA PRO A 158 2.16 18.71 -6.69
C PRO A 158 3.21 19.30 -7.63
N GLU A 159 4.49 19.24 -7.27
CA GLU A 159 5.61 19.76 -8.03
C GLU A 159 5.74 19.03 -9.38
N THR A 160 5.86 17.70 -9.34
CA THR A 160 5.93 16.88 -10.57
C THR A 160 4.66 17.04 -11.41
N ALA A 161 3.48 17.04 -10.77
CA ALA A 161 2.21 17.16 -11.48
C ALA A 161 2.09 18.51 -12.19
N HIS A 162 2.54 19.60 -11.55
CA HIS A 162 2.56 20.92 -12.15
C HIS A 162 3.57 20.99 -13.31
N GLU A 163 4.80 20.51 -13.10
CA GLU A 163 5.85 20.50 -14.15
C GLU A 163 5.38 19.77 -15.41
N LEU A 164 4.85 18.56 -15.27
CA LEU A 164 4.40 17.73 -16.40
C LEU A 164 3.21 18.33 -17.16
N VAL A 165 2.36 19.07 -16.46
CA VAL A 165 1.15 19.68 -17.04
C VAL A 165 1.45 21.07 -17.63
N SER A 166 2.45 21.78 -17.10
CA SER A 166 2.84 23.10 -17.62
C SER A 166 3.81 23.01 -18.80
N SER A 167 4.60 21.94 -18.89
CA SER A 167 5.52 21.69 -20.02
C SER A 167 4.84 21.15 -21.28
N ARG A 168 3.53 20.88 -21.23
CA ARG A 168 2.81 20.19 -22.30
C ARG A 168 1.80 21.13 -22.95
N ASP A 169 1.69 21.03 -24.27
CA ASP A 169 0.65 21.76 -25.01
C ASP A 169 -0.70 21.04 -24.91
N PHE A 170 -1.75 21.82 -24.67
CA PHE A 170 -3.13 21.37 -24.54
C PHE A 170 -4.07 21.94 -25.64
N GLY A 171 -3.59 22.75 -26.60
CA GLY A 171 -4.30 23.16 -27.82
C GLY A 171 -3.72 22.46 -29.07
N ASP A 172 -4.43 22.20 -30.17
CA ASP A 172 -5.80 22.51 -30.57
C ASP A 172 -6.68 21.24 -30.70
N THR A 173 -7.96 21.36 -30.35
CA THR A 173 -9.02 20.45 -30.80
C THR A 173 -9.72 21.04 -32.02
N GLU A 174 -8.99 21.41 -33.07
CA GLU A 174 -9.58 21.59 -34.40
C GLU A 174 -9.63 20.22 -35.08
N GLY A 175 -10.82 19.62 -35.16
CA GLY A 175 -10.98 18.31 -35.83
C GLY A 175 -12.18 17.45 -35.41
N LEU A 176 -13.07 17.94 -34.52
CA LEU A 176 -14.32 17.23 -34.22
C LEU A 176 -15.57 17.84 -34.90
N GLU A 177 -15.38 18.75 -35.86
CA GLU A 177 -16.41 19.12 -36.83
C GLU A 177 -16.16 18.39 -38.15
N SER A 178 -16.70 17.18 -38.30
CA SER A 178 -17.22 16.62 -39.57
C SER A 178 -17.28 15.09 -39.51
N THR A 179 -18.38 14.56 -38.99
CA THR A 179 -19.08 13.42 -39.61
C THR A 179 -20.55 13.50 -39.20
N LYS A 180 -21.29 14.40 -39.85
CA LYS A 180 -22.68 14.14 -40.19
C LYS A 180 -22.66 13.59 -41.61
N ASN A 181 -22.96 12.30 -41.74
CA ASN A 181 -23.58 11.68 -42.92
C ASN A 181 -24.60 10.69 -42.38
#